data_AF-A0A426ZWW3-F1
#
_entry.id   AF-A0A426ZWW3-F1
#
_cell.length_a   1.000
_cell.length_b   1.000
_cell.length_c   1.000
_cell.angle_alpha   90.00
_cell.angle_beta   90.00
_cell.angle_gamma   90.00
#
_symmetry.space_group_name_H-M   'P 1'
#
loop_
_entity.id
_entity.type
_entity.pdbx_description
1 polymer ?
#
loop_
_entity_poly.entity_id
_entity_poly.type
_entity_poly.pdbx_seq_one_letter_code
_entity_poly.pdbx_strand_id
1 'polypeptide(L)'
;MLYDYVQVRIVQQINHDGEVNRARYMPQNPSIIATKTVSGEVYVFDSSTHPLKAPVYGACNPDLRLRGHLSEGYGLSWSHFKQGHLLSGSDDAQICLWDTNATPENKALDALQIFKVTVSRVFVHDGVVEDVAWHLKHEDHFGSVGDDCRLHYWDARTPSNEPVTSVIAHQGGVSRLIHKAAN
;
A
#
# COMPACT_ATOMS: atom_id res chain seq x y z
N MET A 1 37.07 -10.04 -22.08
CA MET A 1 36.00 -9.80 -21.10
C MET A 1 34.84 -9.17 -21.84
N LEU A 2 33.78 -9.94 -22.11
CA LEU A 2 32.53 -9.41 -22.65
C LEU A 2 31.68 -8.97 -21.46
N TYR A 3 31.37 -7.68 -21.38
CA TYR A 3 30.38 -7.19 -20.44
C TYR A 3 29.00 -7.58 -20.97
N ASP A 4 28.32 -8.48 -20.26
CA ASP A 4 26.92 -8.80 -20.52
C ASP A 4 26.09 -7.59 -20.06
N TYR A 5 25.71 -6.73 -21.02
CA TYR A 5 24.79 -5.64 -20.74
C TYR A 5 23.38 -6.20 -20.64
N VAL A 6 22.79 -6.17 -19.45
CA VAL A 6 21.39 -6.53 -19.24
C VAL A 6 20.51 -5.54 -20.00
N GLN A 7 19.95 -5.97 -21.13
CA GLN A 7 19.00 -5.18 -21.90
C GLN A 7 17.63 -5.24 -21.22
N VAL A 8 17.17 -4.10 -20.68
CA VAL A 8 15.80 -3.97 -20.18
C VAL A 8 14.85 -3.98 -21.38
N ARG A 9 13.91 -4.93 -21.39
CA ARG A 9 12.87 -5.04 -22.41
C ARG A 9 11.51 -4.84 -21.78
N ILE A 10 10.71 -3.96 -22.37
CA ILE A 10 9.29 -3.81 -22.01
C ILE A 10 8.54 -5.03 -22.56
N VAL A 11 7.99 -5.84 -21.65
CA VAL A 11 7.21 -7.04 -21.98
C VAL A 11 5.71 -6.81 -21.93
N GLN A 12 5.26 -5.84 -21.13
CA GLN A 12 3.87 -5.47 -20.98
C GLN A 12 3.71 -3.98 -20.66
N GLN A 13 2.61 -3.38 -21.11
CA GLN A 13 2.19 -2.02 -20.78
C GLN A 13 0.70 -2.02 -20.44
N ILE A 14 0.32 -1.33 -19.36
CA ILE A 14 -1.05 -1.17 -18.90
C ILE A 14 -1.30 0.34 -18.73
N ASN A 15 -2.44 0.84 -19.22
CA ASN A 15 -2.80 2.25 -19.05
C ASN A 15 -3.22 2.54 -17.61
N HIS A 16 -2.80 3.69 -17.11
CA HIS A 16 -3.05 4.15 -15.75
C HIS A 16 -3.54 5.59 -15.76
N ASP A 17 -4.50 5.94 -14.89
CA ASP A 17 -4.97 7.32 -14.73
C ASP A 17 -3.96 8.09 -13.86
N GLY A 18 -3.27 9.06 -14.46
CA GLY A 18 -2.26 9.85 -13.76
C GLY A 18 -1.01 9.06 -13.40
N GLU A 19 -0.17 9.66 -12.56
CA GLU A 19 1.13 9.11 -12.18
C GLU A 19 0.97 7.89 -11.25
N VAL A 20 1.97 7.00 -11.31
CA VAL A 20 2.07 5.84 -10.42
C VAL A 20 3.07 6.17 -9.32
N ASN A 21 2.57 6.59 -8.16
CA ASN A 21 3.41 6.98 -7.02
C ASN A 21 4.19 5.79 -6.45
N ARG A 22 3.57 4.60 -6.46
CA ARG A 22 4.21 3.33 -6.07
C ARG A 22 3.48 2.15 -6.68
N ALA A 23 4.22 1.13 -7.11
CA ALA A 23 3.67 -0.16 -7.54
C ALA A 23 4.27 -1.30 -6.71
N ARG A 24 3.46 -2.29 -6.32
CA ARG A 24 3.90 -3.51 -5.61
C ARG A 24 3.11 -4.72 -6.10
N TYR A 25 3.79 -5.83 -6.37
CA TYR A 25 3.14 -7.10 -6.70
C TYR A 25 2.75 -7.85 -5.41
N MET A 26 1.68 -8.65 -5.47
CA MET A 26 1.28 -9.54 -4.39
C MET A 26 2.26 -10.72 -4.29
N PRO A 27 2.91 -10.97 -3.15
CA PRO A 27 3.93 -12.03 -3.01
C PRO A 27 3.45 -13.42 -3.41
N GLN A 28 2.18 -13.75 -3.12
CA GLN A 28 1.58 -15.05 -3.40
C GLN A 28 1.13 -15.19 -4.87
N ASN A 29 0.87 -14.08 -5.56
CA ASN A 29 0.54 -14.08 -6.99
C ASN A 29 1.14 -12.83 -7.68
N PRO A 30 2.35 -12.94 -8.26
CA PRO A 30 3.02 -11.80 -8.88
C PRO A 30 2.33 -11.19 -10.10
N SER A 31 1.28 -11.82 -10.66
CA SER A 31 0.49 -11.19 -11.72
C SER A 31 -0.37 -10.03 -11.19
N ILE A 32 -0.70 -10.06 -9.90
CA ILE A 32 -1.51 -9.04 -9.23
C ILE A 32 -0.62 -7.91 -8.74
N ILE A 33 -0.91 -6.70 -9.18
CA ILE A 33 -0.12 -5.49 -8.92
C ILE A 33 -1.04 -4.42 -8.36
N ALA A 34 -0.73 -3.89 -7.18
CA ALA A 34 -1.38 -2.70 -6.64
C ALA A 34 -0.56 -1.45 -6.97
N THR A 35 -1.23 -0.34 -7.25
CA THR A 35 -0.62 0.97 -7.51
C THR A 35 -1.25 2.08 -6.67
N LYS A 36 -0.41 2.89 -6.04
CA LYS A 36 -0.82 4.20 -5.49
C LYS A 36 -1.00 5.17 -6.65
N THR A 37 -2.12 5.88 -6.65
CA THR A 37 -2.46 6.91 -7.62
C THR A 37 -2.20 8.30 -7.03
N VAL A 38 -2.35 9.33 -7.87
CA VAL A 38 -2.40 10.75 -7.46
C VAL A 38 -3.74 11.15 -6.83
N SER A 39 -4.59 10.18 -6.49
CA SER A 39 -5.88 10.36 -5.83
C SER A 39 -5.98 9.48 -4.58
N GLY A 40 -7.12 9.52 -3.89
CA GLY A 40 -7.40 8.63 -2.75
C GLY A 40 -7.61 7.16 -3.11
N GLU A 41 -7.86 6.81 -4.37
CA GLU A 41 -8.06 5.41 -4.75
C GLU A 41 -6.70 4.69 -4.95
N VAL A 42 -6.65 3.42 -4.55
CA VAL A 42 -5.57 2.47 -4.91
C VAL A 42 -6.10 1.55 -5.99
N TYR A 43 -5.35 1.39 -7.08
CA TYR A 43 -5.75 0.48 -8.15
C TYR A 43 -5.09 -0.89 -7.98
N VAL A 44 -5.81 -1.94 -8.37
CA VAL A 44 -5.28 -3.30 -8.49
C VAL A 44 -5.49 -3.78 -9.92
N PHE A 45 -4.42 -4.30 -10.51
CA PHE A 45 -4.40 -4.87 -11.84
C PHE A 45 -3.99 -6.34 -11.76
N ASP A 46 -4.68 -7.20 -12.50
CA ASP A 46 -4.20 -8.52 -12.86
C ASP A 46 -3.53 -8.45 -14.23
N SER A 47 -2.20 -8.40 -14.26
CA SER A 47 -1.45 -8.31 -15.52
C SER A 47 -1.77 -9.45 -16.50
N SER A 48 -2.27 -10.59 -16.04
CA SER A 48 -2.65 -11.71 -16.91
C SER A 48 -3.93 -11.47 -17.72
N THR A 49 -4.80 -10.56 -17.27
CA THR A 49 -6.08 -10.22 -17.94
C THR A 49 -5.94 -9.01 -18.88
N HIS A 50 -4.79 -8.33 -18.85
CA HIS A 50 -4.50 -7.15 -19.67
C HIS A 50 -3.67 -7.49 -20.92
N PRO A 51 -3.81 -6.74 -22.02
CA PRO A 51 -2.99 -6.95 -23.20
C PRO A 51 -1.51 -6.67 -22.93
N LEU A 52 -0.62 -7.29 -23.71
CA LEU A 52 0.83 -7.02 -23.64
C LEU A 52 1.18 -5.60 -24.09
N LYS A 53 0.36 -4.99 -24.95
CA LYS A 53 0.55 -3.61 -25.40
C LYS A 53 -0.71 -2.84 -25.13
N ALA A 54 -0.58 -1.77 -24.34
CA ALA A 54 -1.68 -0.87 -24.08
C ALA A 54 -2.05 -0.09 -25.35
N PRO A 55 -3.35 0.15 -25.62
CA PRO A 55 -3.77 1.06 -26.68
C PRO A 55 -3.31 2.49 -26.37
N VAL A 56 -2.80 3.20 -27.38
CA VAL A 56 -2.24 4.57 -27.24
C VAL A 56 -3.21 5.57 -26.60
N TYR A 57 -4.52 5.37 -26.81
CA TYR A 57 -5.60 6.18 -26.24
C TYR A 57 -6.59 5.32 -25.44
N GLY A 58 -6.11 4.20 -24.88
CA GLY A 58 -6.95 3.33 -24.06
C GLY A 58 -7.22 3.95 -22.69
N ALA A 59 -8.44 3.79 -22.18
CA ALA A 59 -8.76 4.16 -20.82
C ALA A 59 -8.01 3.28 -19.80
N CYS A 60 -7.75 3.82 -18.61
CA CYS A 60 -7.36 3.03 -17.45
C CYS A 60 -8.55 2.15 -17.02
N ASN A 61 -8.31 0.84 -16.89
CA ASN A 61 -9.34 -0.13 -16.52
C ASN A 61 -8.78 -1.08 -15.44
N PRO A 62 -8.63 -0.60 -14.19
CA PRO A 62 -8.17 -1.47 -13.11
C PRO A 62 -9.18 -2.59 -12.87
N ASP A 63 -8.69 -3.72 -12.38
CA ASP A 63 -9.50 -4.86 -12.00
C ASP A 63 -10.22 -4.60 -10.68
N LEU A 64 -9.58 -3.86 -9.75
CA LEU A 64 -10.22 -3.31 -8.56
C LEU A 64 -9.81 -1.85 -8.30
N ARG A 65 -10.75 -1.06 -7.78
CA ARG A 65 -10.57 0.27 -7.20
C ARG A 65 -10.78 0.18 -5.69
N LEU A 66 -9.73 0.35 -4.92
CA LEU A 66 -9.78 0.30 -3.47
C LEU A 66 -9.97 1.71 -2.92
N ARG A 67 -11.04 1.89 -2.14
CA ARG A 67 -11.49 3.17 -1.60
C ARG A 67 -11.27 3.24 -0.10
N GLY A 68 -11.02 4.44 0.41
CA GLY A 68 -10.85 4.69 1.85
C GLY A 68 -10.08 5.97 2.13
N HIS A 69 -9.00 6.21 1.38
CA HIS A 69 -8.24 7.45 1.50
C HIS A 69 -8.93 8.65 0.85
N LEU A 70 -8.58 9.83 1.34
CA LEU A 70 -9.06 11.13 0.87
C LEU A 70 -8.00 11.89 0.05
N SER A 71 -6.75 11.43 0.06
CA SER A 71 -5.62 12.03 -0.63
C SER A 71 -4.68 10.96 -1.19
N GLU A 72 -3.72 11.38 -2.00
CA GLU A 72 -2.66 10.51 -2.49
C GLU A 72 -1.72 10.03 -1.38
N GLY A 73 -0.67 9.30 -1.77
CA GLY A 73 0.43 8.97 -0.87
C GLY A 73 1.32 7.87 -1.44
N TYR A 74 2.26 7.41 -0.63
CA TYR A 74 3.31 6.49 -1.09
C TYR A 74 3.31 5.13 -0.38
N GLY A 75 2.87 5.04 0.88
CA GLY A 75 2.87 3.78 1.64
C GLY A 75 2.03 2.71 0.94
N LEU A 76 2.62 1.52 0.69
CA LEU A 76 1.93 0.41 0.02
C LEU A 76 2.63 -0.93 0.35
N SER A 77 1.94 -1.85 1.01
CA SER A 77 2.50 -3.15 1.40
C SER A 77 1.47 -4.28 1.34
N TRP A 78 1.75 -5.28 0.52
CA TRP A 78 1.03 -6.56 0.54
C TRP A 78 1.47 -7.41 1.74
N SER A 79 0.54 -8.18 2.31
CA SER A 79 0.87 -9.18 3.33
C SER A 79 1.59 -10.36 2.69
N HIS A 80 2.61 -10.88 3.38
CA HIS A 80 3.31 -12.10 2.96
C HIS A 80 2.57 -13.38 3.40
N PHE A 81 1.66 -13.25 4.38
CA PHE A 81 0.95 -14.37 4.98
C PHE A 81 -0.50 -14.47 4.50
N LYS A 82 -1.20 -13.33 4.41
CA LYS A 82 -2.61 -13.26 4.03
C LYS A 82 -2.74 -12.79 2.59
N GLN A 83 -2.98 -13.73 1.68
CA GLN A 83 -3.22 -13.40 0.27
C GLN A 83 -4.37 -12.39 0.17
N GLY A 84 -4.20 -11.36 -0.67
CA GLY A 84 -5.21 -10.32 -0.86
C GLY A 84 -5.20 -9.18 0.19
N HIS A 85 -4.50 -9.34 1.32
CA HIS A 85 -4.40 -8.26 2.30
C HIS A 85 -3.38 -7.21 1.87
N LEU A 86 -3.84 -5.97 1.75
CA LEU A 86 -3.04 -4.82 1.34
C LEU A 86 -3.18 -3.67 2.32
N LEU A 87 -2.05 -3.10 2.75
CA LEU A 87 -1.99 -1.85 3.50
C LEU A 87 -1.58 -0.70 2.59
N SER A 88 -2.14 0.49 2.82
CA SER A 88 -1.56 1.74 2.33
C SER A 88 -1.59 2.87 3.35
N GLY A 89 -0.59 3.74 3.28
CA GLY A 89 -0.52 5.03 3.99
C GLY A 89 -0.74 6.19 3.01
N SER A 90 -1.21 7.33 3.53
CA SER A 90 -1.57 8.51 2.74
C SER A 90 -1.31 9.82 3.49
N ASP A 91 -1.27 10.90 2.72
CA ASP A 91 -1.22 12.30 3.17
C ASP A 91 -2.44 12.71 4.00
N ASP A 92 -3.52 11.93 3.95
CA ASP A 92 -4.72 12.14 4.77
C ASP A 92 -4.58 11.68 6.24
N ALA A 93 -3.35 11.33 6.65
CA ALA A 93 -2.98 10.82 7.96
C ALA A 93 -3.65 9.49 8.36
N GLN A 94 -4.05 8.68 7.37
CA GLN A 94 -4.70 7.39 7.59
C GLN A 94 -3.87 6.23 7.08
N ILE A 95 -4.15 5.04 7.64
CA ILE A 95 -3.73 3.76 7.08
C ILE A 95 -5.00 3.01 6.73
N CYS A 96 -5.11 2.53 5.49
CA CYS A 96 -6.21 1.69 5.06
C CYS A 96 -5.72 0.24 4.89
N LEU A 97 -6.58 -0.71 5.27
CA LEU A 97 -6.45 -2.13 5.05
C LEU A 97 -7.58 -2.61 4.14
N TRP A 98 -7.26 -3.37 3.10
CA TRP A 98 -8.24 -4.06 2.26
C TRP A 98 -7.95 -5.56 2.20
N ASP A 99 -9.00 -6.34 1.92
CA ASP A 99 -8.89 -7.71 1.41
C ASP A 99 -9.40 -7.72 -0.03
N THR A 100 -8.50 -7.91 -1.00
CA THR A 100 -8.86 -7.92 -2.42
C THR A 100 -9.61 -9.17 -2.87
N ASN A 101 -9.77 -10.17 -1.99
CA ASN A 101 -10.62 -11.34 -2.27
C ASN A 101 -12.09 -11.11 -1.87
N ALA A 102 -12.40 -10.00 -1.18
CA ALA A 102 -13.77 -9.63 -0.86
C ALA A 102 -14.59 -9.38 -2.13
N THR A 103 -15.92 -9.54 -2.03
CA THR A 103 -16.83 -9.36 -3.16
C THR A 103 -16.91 -7.87 -3.54
N PRO A 104 -16.45 -7.46 -4.74
CA PRO A 104 -16.49 -6.07 -5.15
C PRO A 104 -17.88 -5.65 -5.64
N GLU A 105 -18.23 -4.40 -5.41
CA GLU A 105 -19.37 -3.74 -6.05
C GLU A 105 -18.85 -2.84 -7.17
N ASN A 106 -19.22 -3.14 -8.43
CA ASN A 106 -18.75 -2.37 -9.60
C ASN A 106 -17.22 -2.19 -9.65
N LYS A 107 -16.48 -3.29 -9.44
CA LYS A 107 -15.01 -3.32 -9.32
C LYS A 107 -14.45 -2.44 -8.20
N ALA A 108 -15.25 -2.00 -7.23
CA ALA A 108 -14.78 -1.22 -6.10
C ALA A 108 -14.88 -2.01 -4.79
N LEU A 109 -13.92 -1.75 -3.90
CA LEU A 109 -13.90 -2.26 -2.53
C LEU A 109 -13.60 -1.10 -1.57
N ASP A 110 -14.43 -0.92 -0.56
CA ASP A 110 -14.12 -0.02 0.55
C ASP A 110 -13.13 -0.69 1.51
N ALA A 111 -12.39 0.13 2.26
CA ALA A 111 -11.43 -0.35 3.24
C ALA A 111 -12.11 -1.25 4.28
N LEU A 112 -11.52 -2.43 4.48
CA LEU A 112 -11.89 -3.35 5.55
C LEU A 112 -11.71 -2.69 6.92
N GLN A 113 -10.62 -1.93 7.07
CA GLN A 113 -10.33 -1.17 8.27
C GLN A 113 -9.55 0.10 7.92
N ILE A 114 -9.84 1.18 8.65
CA ILE A 114 -9.14 2.46 8.53
C ILE A 114 -8.59 2.80 9.91
N PHE A 115 -7.26 2.86 10.03
CA PHE A 115 -6.57 3.29 11.24
C PHE A 115 -6.34 4.80 11.14
N LYS A 116 -7.05 5.57 11.97
CA LYS A 116 -7.07 7.04 11.94
C LYS A 116 -7.01 7.67 13.33
N VAL A 117 -6.43 8.87 13.39
CA VAL A 117 -6.40 9.79 14.54
C VAL A 117 -7.75 9.86 15.26
N THR A 118 -7.76 9.53 16.55
CA THR A 118 -8.92 9.80 17.41
C THR A 118 -8.56 10.90 18.42
N VAL A 119 -9.27 12.02 18.31
CA VAL A 119 -9.17 13.15 19.25
C VAL A 119 -9.73 12.70 20.59
N SER A 120 -8.86 12.17 21.46
CA SER A 120 -8.97 12.16 22.94
C SER A 120 -7.72 11.57 23.63
N ARG A 121 -6.51 11.96 23.16
CA ARG A 121 -5.17 11.76 23.78
C ARG A 121 -4.28 10.62 23.25
N VAL A 122 -4.62 9.95 22.16
CA VAL A 122 -3.68 9.07 21.44
C VAL A 122 -3.71 9.43 19.94
N PHE A 123 -2.64 10.07 19.47
CA PHE A 123 -2.44 10.38 18.04
C PHE A 123 -1.92 9.12 17.33
N VAL A 124 -2.54 8.75 16.21
CA VAL A 124 -2.11 7.65 15.32
C VAL A 124 -0.98 8.12 14.40
N HIS A 125 -1.25 9.10 13.56
CA HIS A 125 -0.24 9.94 12.95
C HIS A 125 -0.82 11.35 12.91
N ASP A 126 -0.08 12.37 13.33
CA ASP A 126 -0.57 13.77 13.26
C ASP A 126 -0.21 14.48 11.95
N GLY A 127 0.35 13.73 10.99
CA GLY A 127 0.72 14.18 9.65
C GLY A 127 0.68 13.03 8.63
N VAL A 128 1.35 13.23 7.49
CA VAL A 128 1.40 12.28 6.38
C VAL A 128 1.90 10.90 6.85
N VAL A 129 1.21 9.84 6.44
CA VAL A 129 1.71 8.46 6.60
C VAL A 129 2.55 8.10 5.38
N GLU A 130 3.85 8.31 5.51
CA GLU A 130 4.86 8.14 4.46
C GLU A 130 5.01 6.68 4.01
N ASP A 131 5.01 5.75 4.96
CA ASP A 131 5.19 4.34 4.64
C ASP A 131 4.51 3.39 5.62
N VAL A 132 4.19 2.21 5.10
CA VAL A 132 3.60 1.09 5.87
C VAL A 132 4.29 -0.20 5.47
N ALA A 133 4.49 -1.10 6.42
CA ALA A 133 5.08 -2.41 6.15
C ALA A 133 4.49 -3.50 7.04
N TRP A 134 4.01 -4.57 6.43
CA TRP A 134 3.67 -5.80 7.15
C TRP A 134 4.91 -6.40 7.82
N HIS A 135 4.72 -6.96 9.01
CA HIS A 135 5.76 -7.71 9.70
C HIS A 135 6.02 -9.04 8.98
N LEU A 136 7.29 -9.44 8.88
CA LEU A 136 7.68 -10.65 8.10
C LEU A 136 7.64 -11.96 8.89
N LYS A 137 7.30 -11.93 10.18
CA LYS A 137 7.17 -13.14 11.03
C LYS A 137 5.81 -13.26 11.74
N HIS A 138 4.98 -12.23 11.68
CA HIS A 138 3.69 -12.16 12.39
C HIS A 138 2.65 -11.62 11.42
N GLU A 139 1.65 -12.44 11.11
CA GLU A 139 0.72 -12.17 10.00
C GLU A 139 -0.23 -10.98 10.22
N ASP A 140 -0.46 -10.62 11.49
CA ASP A 140 -1.39 -9.56 11.89
C ASP A 140 -0.68 -8.26 12.28
N HIS A 141 0.65 -8.27 12.31
CA HIS A 141 1.41 -7.12 12.79
C HIS A 141 1.97 -6.32 11.62
N PHE A 142 1.97 -5.00 11.77
CA PHE A 142 2.58 -4.11 10.80
C PHE A 142 3.12 -2.86 11.49
N GLY A 143 3.94 -2.10 10.77
CA GLY A 143 4.41 -0.79 11.21
C GLY A 143 4.01 0.31 10.23
N SER A 144 3.95 1.53 10.74
CA SER A 144 3.78 2.74 9.94
C SER A 144 4.69 3.86 10.42
N VAL A 145 5.05 4.75 9.51
CA VAL A 145 5.93 5.89 9.74
C VAL A 145 5.40 7.13 9.03
N GLY A 146 5.70 8.30 9.56
CA GLY A 146 5.17 9.56 9.01
C GLY A 146 5.94 10.81 9.39
N ASP A 147 5.39 11.95 8.96
CA ASP A 147 5.92 13.29 9.19
C ASP A 147 5.89 13.73 10.66
N ASP A 148 5.06 13.07 11.46
CA ASP A 148 4.98 13.24 12.91
C ASP A 148 6.21 12.70 13.66
N CYS A 149 7.23 12.25 12.92
CA CYS A 149 8.49 11.69 13.40
C CYS A 149 8.32 10.36 14.16
N ARG A 150 7.15 9.71 14.05
CA ARG A 150 6.84 8.51 14.82
C ARG A 150 6.91 7.24 13.98
N LEU A 151 7.31 6.17 14.66
CA LEU A 151 7.08 4.79 14.25
C LEU A 151 5.95 4.25 15.11
N HIS A 152 4.92 3.74 14.46
CA HIS A 152 3.83 3.03 15.11
C HIS A 152 3.91 1.54 14.78
N TYR A 153 3.62 0.71 15.78
CA TYR A 153 3.49 -0.73 15.64
C TYR A 153 2.05 -1.13 15.95
N TRP A 154 1.49 -1.99 15.10
CA TRP A 154 0.07 -2.27 15.03
C TRP A 154 -0.20 -3.76 15.13
N ASP A 155 -1.37 -4.10 15.67
CA ASP A 155 -2.00 -5.40 15.53
C ASP A 155 -3.34 -5.21 14.82
N ALA A 156 -3.41 -5.66 13.57
CA ALA A 156 -4.55 -5.48 12.66
C ALA A 156 -5.84 -6.15 13.16
N ARG A 157 -5.77 -7.03 14.16
CA ARG A 157 -6.97 -7.63 14.76
C ARG A 157 -7.62 -6.73 15.80
N THR A 158 -6.89 -5.74 16.28
CA THR A 158 -7.37 -4.89 17.36
C THR A 158 -8.44 -3.95 16.78
N PRO A 159 -9.67 -3.97 17.33
CA PRO A 159 -10.74 -3.09 16.86
C PRO A 159 -10.54 -1.63 17.31
N SER A 160 -9.60 -1.37 18.23
CA SER A 160 -9.21 -0.01 18.56
C SER A 160 -8.34 0.56 17.44
N ASN A 161 -8.55 1.84 17.13
CA ASN A 161 -7.70 2.59 16.21
C ASN A 161 -6.41 3.04 16.90
N GLU A 162 -5.89 2.26 17.86
CA GLU A 162 -4.72 2.62 18.64
C GLU A 162 -3.55 1.68 18.32
N PRO A 163 -2.34 2.23 18.15
CA PRO A 163 -1.15 1.43 17.97
C PRO A 163 -0.82 0.64 19.24
N VAL A 164 -0.28 -0.56 19.10
CA VAL A 164 0.27 -1.35 20.21
C VAL A 164 1.42 -0.60 20.88
N THR A 165 2.26 0.06 20.08
CA THR A 165 3.28 0.99 20.58
C THR A 165 3.54 2.12 19.59
N SER A 166 3.96 3.27 20.12
CA SER A 166 4.36 4.45 19.35
C SER A 166 5.66 4.99 19.93
N VAL A 167 6.63 5.25 19.05
CA VAL A 167 7.95 5.75 19.44
C VAL A 167 8.33 6.91 18.54
N ILE A 168 8.88 7.98 19.11
CA ILE A 168 9.56 9.03 18.32
C ILE A 168 10.82 8.39 17.74
N ALA A 169 10.80 8.07 16.45
CA ALA A 169 11.88 7.34 15.81
C ALA A 169 13.03 8.27 15.40
N HIS A 170 12.71 9.50 15.00
CA HIS A 170 13.68 10.50 14.54
C HIS A 170 13.33 11.92 15.03
N GLN A 171 14.22 12.88 14.80
CA GLN A 171 13.99 14.31 15.06
C GLN A 171 13.33 15.03 13.86
N GLY A 172 12.93 14.29 12.82
CA GLY A 172 12.26 14.76 11.62
C GLY A 172 11.44 13.62 10.99
N GLY A 173 10.70 13.92 9.91
CA GLY A 173 9.80 12.97 9.24
C GLY A 173 10.49 11.67 8.82
N VAL A 174 9.78 10.55 8.96
CA VAL A 174 10.32 9.21 8.69
C VAL A 174 9.72 8.67 7.39
N SER A 175 10.51 8.72 6.31
CA SER A 175 9.99 8.50 4.95
C SER A 175 9.92 7.04 4.48
N ARG A 176 10.47 6.08 5.24
CA ARG A 176 10.51 4.67 4.79
C ARG A 176 10.62 3.69 5.95
N LEU A 177 9.89 2.58 5.83
CA LEU A 177 9.98 1.43 6.73
C LEU A 177 10.31 0.17 5.93
N ILE A 178 11.36 -0.55 6.34
CA ILE A 178 11.70 -1.85 5.75
C ILE A 178 11.84 -2.85 6.89
N HIS A 179 11.00 -3.88 6.90
CA HIS A 179 11.21 -5.01 7.78
C HIS A 179 12.24 -5.95 7.13
N LYS A 180 13.34 -6.22 7.84
CA LYS A 180 14.34 -7.20 7.41
C LYS A 180 14.22 -8.43 8.31
N ALA A 181 14.00 -9.60 7.74
CA ALA A 181 14.10 -10.83 8.53
C ALA A 181 15.56 -10.96 9.00
N ALA A 182 15.78 -10.92 10.32
CA ALA A 182 17.04 -11.38 10.90
C ALA A 182 17.09 -12.91 10.74
N ASN A 183 18.14 -13.38 10.06
CA ASN A 183 18.52 -14.79 9.93
C ASN A 183 18.84 -15.39 11.30
#